data_AF-A0A9D4PSF6-F1
#
_entry.id   AF-A0A9D4PSF6-F1
#
_cell.length_a   1.000
_cell.length_b   1.000
_cell.length_c   1.000
_cell.angle_alpha   90.00
_cell.angle_beta   90.00
_cell.angle_gamma   90.00
#
_symmetry.space_group_name_H-M   'P 1'
#
loop_
_entity.id
_entity.type
_entity.pdbx_description
1 polymer ?
#
loop_
_entity_poly.entity_id
_entity_poly.type
_entity_poly.pdbx_seq_one_letter_code
_entity_poly.pdbx_strand_id
1 'polypeptide(L)'
;MQEHFQNDCDYHEVSCQKCGSAVPQMRILEHSLGSCVEGTISAIPNENKSVLEDLRKVRQSLDGALERLSQKKVAVQDRINGLVECLEGYTSQIKTLQDVLRGTIASSQLARVHIQPTLVNGKRSGTSVGGAIVDRAYVCLNQIYKRKSSLSAGVSLREVSPVCILSGYSLIVESKFAERDELLHLELGVLFCAGNWDSFVAWPFSRQVTLTLVHPADEQKNMSLHVSVPEDKERFDCIKKPSPDGVNVAMRAPPVAWKQLELSGFIANDSLCISVEME
;
A
#
# COMPACT_ATOMS: atom_id res chain seq x y z
N MET A 1 65.88 37.52 51.15
CA MET A 1 66.21 38.82 50.52
C MET A 1 65.69 38.90 49.08
N GLN A 2 65.91 37.87 48.26
CA GLN A 2 65.45 37.83 46.86
C GLN A 2 63.91 37.75 46.69
N GLU A 3 63.20 37.04 47.57
CA GLU A 3 61.72 36.99 47.55
C GLU A 3 61.06 38.34 47.87
N HIS A 4 61.57 39.06 48.88
CA HIS A 4 61.09 40.42 49.17
C HIS A 4 61.31 41.37 48.00
N PHE A 5 62.46 41.25 47.32
CA PHE A 5 62.77 42.08 46.16
C PHE A 5 61.82 41.83 44.98
N GLN A 6 61.40 40.59 44.74
CA GLN A 6 60.51 40.25 43.62
C GLN A 6 59.03 40.47 43.92
N ASN A 7 58.59 40.27 45.16
CA ASN A 7 57.16 40.21 45.49
C ASN A 7 56.65 41.40 46.31
N ASP A 8 57.51 42.04 47.12
CA ASP A 8 57.08 43.02 48.13
C ASP A 8 57.77 44.39 47.99
N CYS A 9 58.75 44.54 47.11
CA CYS A 9 59.50 45.79 46.94
C CYS A 9 58.85 46.69 45.90
N ASP A 10 58.16 47.74 46.33
CA ASP A 10 57.48 48.69 45.42
C ASP A 10 58.44 49.51 44.52
N TYR A 11 59.72 49.58 44.91
CA TYR A 11 60.71 50.46 44.28
C TYR A 11 61.70 49.74 43.37
N HIS A 12 61.61 48.40 43.23
CA HIS A 12 62.47 47.70 42.28
C HIS A 12 62.03 47.97 40.84
N GLU A 13 63.00 48.05 39.94
CA GLU A 13 62.72 48.30 38.53
C GLU A 13 62.32 47.00 37.81
N VAL A 14 61.20 47.06 37.07
CA VAL A 14 60.74 46.01 36.17
C VAL A 14 60.71 46.50 34.73
N SER A 15 60.95 45.60 33.78
CA SER A 15 60.91 45.93 32.35
C SER A 15 59.47 45.90 31.81
N CYS A 16 59.03 47.01 31.21
CA CYS A 16 57.74 47.06 30.54
C CYS A 16 57.74 46.20 29.27
N GLN A 17 56.77 45.29 29.12
CA GLN A 17 56.66 44.41 27.94
C GLN A 17 56.26 45.13 26.65
N LYS A 18 55.73 46.36 26.74
CA LYS A 18 55.28 47.15 25.57
C LYS A 18 56.40 47.99 24.95
N CYS A 19 57.31 48.54 25.76
CA CYS A 19 58.35 49.46 25.29
C CYS A 19 59.77 49.09 25.74
N GLY A 20 59.92 48.11 26.63
CA GLY A 20 61.22 47.63 27.12
C GLY A 20 61.89 48.49 28.20
N SER A 21 61.35 49.67 28.54
CA SER A 21 61.96 50.55 29.56
C SER A 21 61.82 50.00 30.99
N ALA A 22 62.84 50.25 31.82
CA ALA A 22 62.83 49.95 33.24
C ALA A 22 61.96 50.97 33.99
N VAL A 23 60.95 50.47 34.71
CA VAL A 23 59.97 51.29 35.45
C VAL A 23 59.82 50.71 36.85
N PRO A 24 59.75 51.53 37.91
CA PRO A 24 59.48 51.03 39.26
C PRO A 24 58.17 50.23 39.29
N GLN A 25 58.17 49.07 39.95
CA GLN A 25 57.03 48.16 40.05
C GLN A 25 55.74 48.88 40.46
N MET A 26 55.81 49.81 41.42
CA MET A 26 54.66 50.58 41.88
C MET A 26 54.00 51.44 40.78
N ARG A 27 54.76 51.88 39.77
CA ARG A 27 54.29 52.76 38.69
C ARG A 27 54.10 52.05 37.35
N ILE A 28 54.21 50.72 37.29
CA ILE A 28 54.07 49.96 36.04
C ILE A 28 52.67 50.10 35.43
N LEU A 29 51.63 50.15 36.28
CA LEU A 29 50.25 50.35 35.86
C LEU A 29 50.03 51.77 35.32
N GLU A 30 50.50 52.79 36.04
CA GLU A 30 50.41 54.20 35.59
C GLU A 30 51.16 54.42 34.27
N HIS A 31 52.35 53.85 34.13
CA HIS A 31 53.12 53.87 32.89
C HIS A 31 52.32 53.23 31.75
N SER A 32 51.73 52.05 31.97
CA SER A 32 50.98 51.32 30.96
C SER A 32 49.69 52.00 30.50
N LEU A 33 49.10 52.87 31.34
CA LEU A 33 47.87 53.60 31.03
C LEU A 33 48.12 55.01 30.46
N GLY A 34 49.19 55.70 30.85
CA GLY A 34 49.33 57.14 30.56
C GLY A 34 50.51 57.56 29.69
N SER A 35 51.63 56.84 29.71
CA SER A 35 52.91 57.34 29.16
C SER A 35 53.75 56.29 28.42
N CYS A 36 53.21 55.09 28.22
CA CYS A 36 53.83 54.05 27.41
C CYS A 36 53.57 54.32 25.92
N VAL A 37 54.56 54.88 25.22
CA VAL A 37 54.52 55.04 23.76
C VAL A 37 54.77 53.66 23.13
N GLU A 38 53.82 53.18 22.33
CA GLU A 38 53.85 51.87 21.68
C GLU A 38 55.18 51.62 20.95
N GLY A 39 56.05 50.81 21.56
CA GLY A 39 57.13 50.16 20.83
C GLY A 39 56.51 49.06 19.99
N THR A 40 56.54 49.22 18.67
CA THR A 40 56.14 48.22 17.67
C THR A 40 56.53 46.82 18.13
N ILE A 41 55.53 45.97 18.41
CA ILE A 41 55.74 44.59 18.86
C ILE A 41 56.60 43.86 17.81
N SER A 42 57.76 43.41 18.26
CA SER A 42 58.70 42.59 17.50
C SER A 42 58.06 41.25 17.09
N ALA A 43 58.52 40.75 15.94
CA ALA A 43 57.98 39.64 15.17
C ALA A 43 57.60 38.37 15.96
N ILE A 44 56.44 37.80 15.61
CA ILE A 44 56.00 36.45 16.02
C ILE A 44 57.06 35.41 15.57
N PRO A 45 57.48 34.46 16.44
CA PRO A 45 58.46 33.41 16.11
C PRO A 45 58.07 32.58 14.88
N ASN A 46 59.07 32.23 14.06
CA ASN A 46 58.92 31.68 12.72
C ASN A 46 58.14 30.34 12.63
N GLU A 47 58.14 29.52 13.69
CA GLU A 47 57.41 28.24 13.72
C GLU A 47 55.89 28.41 13.81
N ASN A 48 55.40 29.47 14.48
CA ASN A 48 53.97 29.74 14.61
C ASN A 48 53.34 30.24 13.29
N LYS A 49 54.14 30.81 12.38
CA LYS A 49 53.67 31.20 11.04
C LYS A 49 53.29 29.99 10.19
N SER A 50 54.04 28.89 10.29
CA SER A 50 53.74 27.64 9.56
C SER A 50 52.42 27.03 10.03
N VAL A 51 52.20 26.97 11.35
CA VAL A 51 50.98 26.43 11.96
C VAL A 51 49.75 27.28 11.60
N LEU A 52 49.89 28.61 11.61
CA LEU A 52 48.85 29.54 11.17
C LEU A 52 48.45 29.32 9.70
N GLU A 53 49.42 29.01 8.84
CA GLU A 53 49.16 28.79 7.42
C GLU A 53 48.51 27.43 7.14
N ASP A 54 48.88 26.39 7.90
CA ASP A 54 48.21 25.10 7.83
C ASP A 54 46.78 25.16 8.39
N LEU A 55 46.54 25.90 9.48
CA LEU A 55 45.20 26.21 9.97
C LEU A 55 44.37 26.98 8.93
N ARG A 56 44.99 27.90 8.19
CA ARG A 56 44.33 28.63 7.09
C ARG A 56 43.90 27.70 5.96
N LYS A 57 44.75 26.73 5.56
CA LYS A 57 44.41 25.70 4.57
C LYS A 57 43.29 24.79 5.05
N VAL A 58 43.33 24.34 6.31
CA VAL A 58 42.27 23.52 6.91
C VAL A 58 40.95 24.28 6.89
N ARG A 59 40.95 25.56 7.27
CA ARG A 59 39.76 26.41 7.20
C ARG A 59 39.20 26.51 5.79
N GLN A 60 40.04 26.81 4.80
CA GLN A 60 39.62 26.87 3.39
C GLN A 60 39.05 25.54 2.89
N SER A 61 39.65 24.42 3.27
CA SER A 61 39.16 23.08 2.92
C SER A 61 37.81 22.80 3.58
N LEU A 62 37.63 23.19 4.85
CA LEU A 62 36.39 23.06 5.60
C LEU A 62 35.27 23.92 4.99
N ASP A 63 35.56 25.18 4.68
CA ASP A 63 34.64 26.11 4.01
C ASP A 63 34.18 25.51 2.67
N GLY A 64 35.11 24.96 1.87
CA GLY A 64 34.78 24.28 0.62
C GLY A 64 33.97 23.00 0.81
N ALA A 65 34.20 22.24 1.89
CA ALA A 65 33.41 21.04 2.20
C ALA A 65 31.99 21.38 2.65
N LEU A 66 31.84 22.44 3.46
CA LEU A 66 30.54 22.96 3.89
C LEU A 66 29.71 23.44 2.70
N GLU A 67 30.33 24.13 1.75
CA GLU A 67 29.67 24.58 0.52
C GLU A 67 29.16 23.39 -0.30
N ARG A 68 29.98 22.36 -0.49
CA ARG A 68 29.56 21.12 -1.19
C ARG A 68 28.43 20.38 -0.46
N LEU A 69 28.45 20.35 0.88
CA LEU A 69 27.36 19.76 1.66
C LEU A 69 26.08 20.57 1.54
N SER A 70 26.17 21.89 1.55
CA SER A 70 25.04 22.79 1.32
C SER A 70 24.40 22.53 -0.05
N GLN A 71 25.21 22.46 -1.11
CA GLN A 71 24.73 22.15 -2.46
C GLN A 71 24.06 20.76 -2.54
N LYS A 72 24.65 19.74 -1.92
CA LYS A 72 24.04 18.40 -1.84
C LYS A 72 22.72 18.40 -1.09
N LYS A 73 22.61 19.17 0.00
CA LYS A 73 21.38 19.32 0.77
C LYS A 73 20.27 19.91 -0.09
N VAL A 74 20.56 20.98 -0.83
CA VAL A 74 19.61 21.59 -1.78
C VAL A 74 19.17 20.57 -2.82
N ALA A 75 20.11 19.87 -3.47
CA ALA A 75 19.79 18.88 -4.50
C ALA A 75 18.93 17.71 -3.97
N VAL A 76 19.16 17.25 -2.72
CA VAL A 76 18.32 16.21 -2.09
C VAL A 76 16.92 16.76 -1.80
N GLN A 77 16.83 17.99 -1.31
CA GLN A 77 15.55 18.64 -1.05
C GLN A 77 14.72 18.77 -2.33
N ASP A 78 15.33 19.18 -3.44
CA ASP A 78 14.66 19.28 -4.74
C ASP A 78 14.15 17.92 -5.23
N ARG A 79 14.95 16.86 -5.05
CA ARG A 79 14.53 15.49 -5.38
C ARG A 79 13.34 15.02 -4.53
N ILE A 80 13.34 15.35 -3.25
CA ILE A 80 12.20 15.03 -2.35
C ILE A 80 10.95 15.78 -2.82
N ASN A 81 11.09 17.07 -3.11
CA ASN A 81 9.96 17.89 -3.60
C ASN A 81 9.39 17.31 -4.91
N GLY A 82 10.25 16.90 -5.85
CA GLY A 82 9.81 16.24 -7.09
C GLY A 82 9.13 14.89 -6.87
N LEU A 83 9.57 14.11 -5.86
CA LEU A 83 8.88 12.85 -5.50
C LEU A 83 7.50 13.11 -4.88
N VAL A 84 7.37 14.13 -4.04
CA VAL A 84 6.08 14.54 -3.45
C VAL A 84 5.10 14.94 -4.55
N GLU A 85 5.52 15.80 -5.48
CA GLU A 85 4.71 16.21 -6.62
C GLU A 85 4.28 15.03 -7.50
N CYS A 86 5.19 14.09 -7.75
CA CYS A 86 4.88 12.86 -8.48
C CYS A 86 3.83 11.99 -7.76
N LEU A 87 3.94 11.84 -6.44
CA LEU A 87 2.97 11.09 -5.62
C LEU A 87 1.59 11.76 -5.58
N GLU A 88 1.54 13.09 -5.52
CA GLU A 88 0.30 13.85 -5.63
C GLU A 88 -0.35 13.68 -7.01
N GLY A 89 0.46 13.62 -8.07
CA GLY A 89 0.05 13.27 -9.43
C GLY A 89 -0.58 11.88 -9.49
N TYR A 90 0.08 10.85 -8.95
CA TYR A 90 -0.48 9.49 -8.91
C TYR A 90 -1.77 9.42 -8.09
N THR A 91 -1.82 10.10 -6.94
CA THR A 91 -3.02 10.17 -6.10
C THR A 91 -4.20 10.78 -6.86
N SER A 92 -3.92 11.83 -7.64
CA SER A 92 -4.93 12.48 -8.48
C SER A 92 -5.41 11.56 -9.59
N GLN A 93 -4.51 10.85 -10.28
CA GLN A 93 -4.88 9.85 -11.29
C GLN A 93 -5.72 8.71 -10.70
N ILE A 94 -5.35 8.21 -9.51
CA ILE A 94 -6.12 7.16 -8.81
C ILE A 94 -7.53 7.66 -8.50
N LYS A 95 -7.69 8.89 -8.02
CA LYS A 95 -9.03 9.49 -7.79
C LYS A 95 -9.82 9.58 -9.09
N THR A 96 -9.23 10.05 -10.18
CA THR A 96 -9.88 10.10 -11.49
C THR A 96 -10.30 8.71 -11.95
N LEU A 97 -9.44 7.70 -11.82
CA LEU A 97 -9.77 6.32 -12.17
C LEU A 97 -10.89 5.77 -11.28
N GLN A 98 -10.87 6.06 -9.98
CA GLN A 98 -11.95 5.69 -9.06
C GLN A 98 -13.28 6.35 -9.43
N ASP A 99 -13.26 7.61 -9.84
CA ASP A 99 -14.45 8.35 -10.27
C ASP A 99 -14.96 7.84 -11.62
N VAL A 100 -14.08 7.52 -12.56
CA VAL A 100 -14.43 6.85 -13.82
C VAL A 100 -15.02 5.47 -13.54
N LEU A 101 -14.44 4.69 -12.63
CA LEU A 101 -14.96 3.37 -12.26
C LEU A 101 -16.34 3.49 -11.61
N ARG A 102 -16.51 4.42 -10.67
CA ARG A 102 -17.78 4.71 -10.00
C ARG A 102 -18.83 5.20 -11.00
N GLY A 103 -18.44 6.08 -11.91
CA GLY A 103 -19.25 6.56 -13.02
C GLY A 103 -19.66 5.43 -13.94
N THR A 104 -18.73 4.55 -14.34
CA THR A 104 -19.02 3.39 -15.20
C THR A 104 -19.90 2.37 -14.49
N ILE A 105 -19.74 2.17 -13.18
CA ILE A 105 -20.62 1.32 -12.37
C ILE A 105 -22.02 1.94 -12.23
N ALA A 106 -22.12 3.25 -11.97
CA ALA A 106 -23.40 3.96 -11.89
C ALA A 106 -24.10 4.02 -13.26
N SER A 107 -23.34 4.26 -14.33
CA SER A 107 -23.80 4.23 -15.71
C SER A 107 -24.13 2.81 -16.17
N SER A 108 -23.49 1.75 -15.66
CA SER A 108 -23.90 0.37 -15.95
C SER A 108 -25.09 -0.09 -15.10
N GLN A 109 -25.31 0.51 -13.92
CA GLN A 109 -26.55 0.37 -13.16
C GLN A 109 -27.72 1.13 -13.81
N LEU A 110 -27.46 2.27 -14.47
CA LEU A 110 -28.44 3.01 -15.28
C LEU A 110 -28.57 2.47 -16.72
N ALA A 111 -27.55 1.79 -17.25
CA ALA A 111 -27.53 1.10 -18.55
C ALA A 111 -27.80 -0.41 -18.42
N ARG A 112 -28.66 -0.81 -17.46
CA ARG A 112 -29.20 -2.19 -17.40
C ARG A 112 -30.17 -2.53 -18.54
N VAL A 113 -30.14 -1.78 -19.65
CA VAL A 113 -30.76 -2.13 -20.93
C VAL A 113 -29.84 -1.67 -22.08
N HIS A 114 -28.61 -2.20 -22.18
CA HIS A 114 -27.92 -2.55 -23.45
C HIS A 114 -26.46 -2.92 -23.15
N ILE A 115 -26.18 -4.23 -23.09
CA ILE A 115 -24.82 -4.75 -23.11
C ILE A 115 -24.33 -4.67 -24.56
N GLN A 116 -23.31 -3.84 -24.83
CA GLN A 116 -22.56 -3.90 -26.08
C GLN A 116 -21.29 -4.74 -25.83
N PRO A 117 -21.00 -5.77 -26.66
CA PRO A 117 -19.90 -6.69 -26.42
C PRO A 117 -18.57 -6.05 -26.84
N THR A 118 -17.61 -5.92 -25.92
CA THR A 118 -16.20 -5.68 -26.29
C THR A 118 -15.50 -6.99 -26.57
N LEU A 119 -15.16 -7.14 -27.85
CA LEU A 119 -14.38 -8.19 -28.49
C LEU A 119 -13.06 -8.47 -27.74
N VAL A 120 -12.90 -9.71 -27.26
CA VAL A 120 -11.56 -10.29 -27.11
C VAL A 120 -11.15 -10.82 -28.47
N ASN A 121 -10.05 -10.27 -28.98
CA ASN A 121 -9.55 -10.47 -30.32
C ASN A 121 -9.08 -11.92 -30.51
N GLY A 122 -9.93 -12.75 -31.12
CA GLY A 122 -9.62 -14.11 -31.55
C GLY A 122 -10.28 -14.37 -32.89
N LYS A 123 -9.48 -14.46 -33.96
CA LYS A 123 -9.93 -14.73 -35.34
C LYS A 123 -10.82 -15.98 -35.41
N ARG A 124 -12.04 -15.86 -35.93
CA ARG A 124 -12.51 -16.47 -37.20
C ARG A 124 -13.99 -16.18 -37.48
N SER A 125 -14.27 -16.17 -38.78
CA SER A 125 -15.47 -15.78 -39.52
C SER A 125 -16.81 -16.31 -39.02
N GLY A 126 -17.85 -15.49 -39.21
CA GLY A 126 -19.25 -15.95 -39.25
C GLY A 126 -20.23 -14.91 -38.73
N THR A 127 -20.99 -14.30 -39.65
CA THR A 127 -22.12 -13.41 -39.40
C THR A 127 -23.23 -14.07 -38.55
N SER A 128 -23.47 -13.54 -37.35
CA SER A 128 -24.80 -13.47 -36.73
C SER A 128 -24.78 -12.51 -35.54
N VAL A 129 -25.78 -11.63 -35.47
CA VAL A 129 -26.05 -10.73 -34.34
C VAL A 129 -26.42 -11.60 -33.13
N GLY A 130 -25.45 -11.86 -32.26
CA GLY A 130 -25.65 -12.59 -31.01
C GLY A 130 -25.04 -11.79 -29.87
N GLY A 131 -25.86 -11.36 -28.91
CA GLY A 131 -25.35 -10.83 -27.63
C GLY A 131 -24.43 -11.88 -27.02
N ALA A 132 -23.21 -11.48 -26.66
CA ALA A 132 -22.23 -12.39 -26.09
C ALA A 132 -22.82 -13.05 -24.85
N ILE A 133 -23.02 -14.36 -24.91
CA ILE A 133 -23.37 -15.19 -23.77
C ILE A 133 -22.16 -15.12 -22.84
N VAL A 134 -22.32 -14.51 -21.68
CA VAL A 134 -21.28 -14.50 -20.65
C VAL A 134 -21.32 -15.87 -19.99
N ASP A 135 -20.25 -16.64 -20.17
CA ASP A 135 -20.11 -18.00 -19.60
C ASP A 135 -19.29 -18.02 -18.31
N ARG A 136 -18.71 -16.86 -17.92
CA ARG A 136 -17.96 -16.70 -16.66
C ARG A 136 -18.34 -15.42 -15.91
N ALA A 137 -18.64 -15.53 -14.63
CA ALA A 137 -18.85 -14.40 -13.72
C ALA A 137 -17.87 -14.44 -12.54
N TYR A 138 -17.61 -13.29 -11.91
CA TYR A 138 -16.71 -13.17 -10.75
C TYR A 138 -17.44 -12.55 -9.56
N VAL A 139 -17.19 -13.10 -8.36
CA VAL A 139 -17.72 -12.66 -7.07
C VAL A 139 -16.58 -12.56 -6.09
N CYS A 140 -16.47 -11.44 -5.37
CA CYS A 140 -15.48 -11.26 -4.30
C CYS A 140 -16.16 -11.15 -2.94
N LEU A 141 -15.77 -12.01 -2.00
CA LEU A 141 -16.14 -11.93 -0.60
C LEU A 141 -15.13 -11.03 0.12
N ASN A 142 -15.52 -9.79 0.43
CA ASN A 142 -14.66 -8.83 1.12
C ASN A 142 -14.81 -8.93 2.64
N GLN A 143 -13.85 -8.41 3.40
CA GLN A 143 -13.92 -8.40 4.87
C GLN A 143 -14.03 -9.81 5.47
N ILE A 144 -13.35 -10.78 4.86
CA ILE A 144 -13.54 -12.21 5.12
C ILE A 144 -13.09 -12.63 6.53
N TYR A 145 -12.07 -11.98 7.10
CA TYR A 145 -11.64 -12.23 8.48
C TYR A 145 -12.67 -11.73 9.49
N LYS A 146 -13.28 -10.56 9.25
CA LYS A 146 -14.39 -10.06 10.08
C LYS A 146 -15.55 -11.05 10.06
N ARG A 147 -15.91 -11.54 8.88
CA ARG A 147 -16.98 -12.54 8.67
C ARG A 147 -16.69 -13.85 9.41
N LYS A 148 -15.47 -14.36 9.28
CA LYS A 148 -14.98 -15.53 10.05
C LYS A 148 -15.08 -15.30 11.55
N SER A 149 -14.59 -14.17 12.06
CA SER A 149 -14.56 -13.87 13.50
C SER A 149 -15.95 -13.65 14.12
N SER A 150 -16.97 -13.43 13.30
CA SER A 150 -18.36 -13.26 13.75
C SER A 150 -19.05 -14.61 14.03
N LEU A 151 -18.41 -15.75 13.73
CA LEU A 151 -18.95 -17.06 14.12
C LEU A 151 -18.80 -17.27 15.63
N SER A 152 -19.92 -17.44 16.31
CA SER A 152 -19.97 -18.09 17.62
C SER A 152 -20.04 -19.60 17.46
N ALA A 153 -19.58 -20.35 18.48
CA ALA A 153 -19.63 -21.80 18.48
C ALA A 153 -21.04 -22.31 18.16
N GLY A 154 -21.15 -23.14 17.11
CA GLY A 154 -22.42 -23.73 16.66
C GLY A 154 -23.29 -22.86 15.72
N VAL A 155 -22.86 -21.65 15.35
CA VAL A 155 -23.61 -20.78 14.42
C VAL A 155 -22.95 -20.78 13.05
N SER A 156 -23.70 -21.11 12.00
CA SER A 156 -23.25 -20.93 10.62
C SER A 156 -23.60 -19.54 10.10
N LEU A 157 -22.64 -18.83 9.50
CA LEU A 157 -22.87 -17.56 8.83
C LEU A 157 -23.14 -17.80 7.34
N ARG A 158 -24.27 -17.32 6.83
CA ARG A 158 -24.64 -17.38 5.41
C ARG A 158 -24.62 -15.99 4.80
N GLU A 159 -24.02 -15.87 3.63
CA GLU A 159 -24.01 -14.65 2.84
C GLU A 159 -24.22 -14.96 1.36
N VAL A 160 -24.77 -13.98 0.64
CA VAL A 160 -25.10 -14.10 -0.78
C VAL A 160 -24.49 -12.95 -1.56
N SER A 161 -24.06 -13.24 -2.79
CA SER A 161 -23.63 -12.23 -3.75
C SER A 161 -24.83 -11.45 -4.31
N PRO A 162 -24.59 -10.31 -4.98
CA PRO A 162 -25.55 -9.78 -5.94
C PRO A 162 -25.90 -10.81 -7.02
N VAL A 163 -27.06 -10.65 -7.65
CA VAL A 163 -27.47 -11.45 -8.80
C VAL A 163 -26.52 -11.20 -9.97
N CYS A 164 -26.03 -12.26 -10.59
CA CYS A 164 -25.33 -12.22 -11.86
C CYS A 164 -26.07 -13.06 -12.90
N ILE A 165 -25.87 -12.76 -14.18
CA ILE A 165 -26.53 -13.44 -15.29
C ILE A 165 -25.46 -14.23 -16.04
N LEU A 166 -25.65 -15.55 -16.13
CA LEU A 166 -24.70 -16.46 -16.77
C LEU A 166 -25.45 -17.37 -17.72
N SER A 167 -25.06 -17.36 -18.99
CA SER A 167 -25.75 -18.04 -20.08
C SER A 167 -27.29 -17.93 -20.07
N GLY A 168 -27.81 -16.75 -19.69
CA GLY A 168 -29.25 -16.47 -19.60
C GLY A 168 -29.90 -16.85 -18.26
N TYR A 169 -29.22 -17.53 -17.35
CA TYR A 169 -29.73 -17.83 -16.01
C TYR A 169 -29.37 -16.71 -15.04
N SER A 170 -30.34 -16.25 -14.24
CA SER A 170 -30.09 -15.36 -13.10
C SER A 170 -29.67 -16.17 -11.87
N LEU A 171 -28.46 -15.92 -11.36
CA LEU A 171 -27.87 -16.71 -10.29
C LEU A 171 -27.23 -15.86 -9.19
N ILE A 172 -27.17 -16.46 -8.01
CA ILE A 172 -26.56 -15.92 -6.80
C ILE A 172 -25.54 -16.92 -6.30
N VAL A 173 -24.33 -16.46 -5.99
CA VAL A 173 -23.33 -17.26 -5.27
C VAL A 173 -23.57 -17.10 -3.79
N GLU A 174 -23.74 -18.22 -3.10
CA GLU A 174 -23.84 -18.24 -1.65
C GLU A 174 -22.56 -18.80 -1.03
N SER A 175 -22.08 -18.09 -0.02
CA SER A 175 -21.01 -18.52 0.86
C SER A 175 -21.57 -18.79 2.25
N LYS A 176 -21.23 -19.96 2.80
CA LYS A 176 -21.59 -20.34 4.16
C LYS A 176 -20.34 -20.79 4.91
N PHE A 177 -20.12 -20.18 6.07
CA PHE A 177 -19.10 -20.60 7.01
C PHE A 177 -19.74 -21.56 8.01
N ALA A 178 -19.17 -22.74 8.19
CA ALA A 178 -19.67 -23.74 9.12
C ALA A 178 -18.52 -24.51 9.76
N GLU A 179 -18.66 -24.83 11.04
CA GLU A 179 -17.76 -25.72 11.74
C GLU A 179 -18.22 -27.17 11.54
N ARG A 180 -17.30 -28.04 11.13
CA ARG A 180 -17.50 -29.49 10.98
C ARG A 180 -16.27 -30.19 11.55
N ASP A 181 -16.48 -31.16 12.44
CA ASP A 181 -15.40 -31.92 13.09
C ASP A 181 -14.33 -30.99 13.71
N GLU A 182 -14.78 -29.95 14.43
CA GLU A 182 -13.92 -28.93 15.08
C GLU A 182 -13.08 -28.08 14.09
N LEU A 183 -13.37 -28.16 12.80
CA LEU A 183 -12.69 -27.41 11.75
C LEU A 183 -13.65 -26.48 11.02
N LEU A 184 -13.24 -25.23 10.85
CA LEU A 184 -13.97 -24.24 10.07
C LEU A 184 -13.85 -24.56 8.57
N HIS A 185 -14.98 -24.63 7.90
CA HIS A 185 -15.10 -24.84 6.46
C HIS A 185 -15.85 -23.68 5.79
N LEU A 186 -15.46 -23.39 4.56
CA LEU A 186 -16.21 -22.57 3.62
C LEU A 186 -17.00 -23.48 2.67
N GLU A 187 -18.32 -23.38 2.73
CA GLU A 187 -19.26 -24.03 1.82
C GLU A 187 -19.71 -23.01 0.77
N LEU A 188 -19.46 -23.31 -0.50
CA LEU A 188 -19.95 -22.49 -1.62
C LEU A 188 -21.14 -23.18 -2.31
N GLY A 189 -22.03 -22.36 -2.86
CA GLY A 189 -23.14 -22.86 -3.67
C GLY A 189 -23.69 -21.82 -4.62
N VAL A 190 -24.54 -22.29 -5.52
CA VAL A 190 -25.24 -21.46 -6.50
C VAL A 190 -26.74 -21.62 -6.30
N LEU A 191 -27.45 -20.49 -6.28
CA LEU A 191 -28.90 -20.43 -6.24
C LEU A 191 -29.37 -19.81 -7.55
N PHE A 192 -30.44 -20.36 -8.12
CA PHE A 192 -31.17 -19.69 -9.20
C PHE A 192 -32.26 -18.79 -8.62
N CYS A 193 -32.49 -17.67 -9.29
CA CYS A 193 -33.55 -16.72 -8.96
C CYS A 193 -34.30 -16.32 -10.22
N ALA A 194 -35.51 -15.78 -10.07
CA ALA A 194 -36.30 -15.36 -11.22
C ALA A 194 -35.52 -14.36 -12.09
N GLY A 195 -35.49 -14.63 -13.40
CA GLY A 195 -34.77 -13.85 -14.39
C GLY A 195 -35.65 -13.45 -15.56
N ASN A 196 -35.33 -12.31 -16.17
CA ASN A 196 -36.00 -11.83 -17.39
C ASN A 196 -35.87 -12.79 -18.57
N TRP A 197 -34.90 -13.71 -18.51
CA TRP A 197 -34.57 -14.66 -19.57
C TRP A 197 -35.06 -16.09 -19.28
N ASP A 198 -35.79 -16.31 -18.18
CA ASP A 198 -36.22 -17.65 -17.74
C ASP A 198 -37.17 -18.36 -18.71
N SER A 199 -37.75 -17.63 -19.66
CA SER A 199 -38.59 -18.19 -20.73
C SER A 199 -37.78 -18.62 -21.96
N PHE A 200 -36.50 -18.24 -22.03
CA PHE A 200 -35.59 -18.53 -23.14
C PHE A 200 -34.53 -19.58 -22.81
N VAL A 201 -34.39 -19.93 -21.52
CA VAL A 201 -33.46 -20.97 -21.06
C VAL A 201 -34.20 -22.24 -20.67
N ALA A 202 -33.49 -23.36 -20.71
CA ALA A 202 -34.06 -24.67 -20.42
C ALA A 202 -34.25 -24.87 -18.92
N TRP A 203 -35.42 -25.39 -18.55
CA TRP A 203 -35.70 -25.87 -17.21
C TRP A 203 -36.29 -27.28 -17.28
N PRO A 204 -36.02 -28.15 -16.29
CA PRO A 204 -35.08 -27.96 -15.19
C PRO A 204 -33.62 -27.93 -15.67
N PHE A 205 -32.79 -27.18 -14.94
CA PHE A 205 -31.39 -26.96 -15.22
C PHE A 205 -30.61 -28.28 -15.27
N SER A 206 -29.71 -28.42 -16.24
CA SER A 206 -28.95 -29.65 -16.46
C SER A 206 -27.54 -29.45 -16.98
N ARG A 207 -27.00 -28.24 -16.86
CA ARG A 207 -25.64 -27.91 -17.27
C ARG A 207 -24.67 -28.12 -16.11
N GLN A 208 -23.39 -28.32 -16.39
CA GLN A 208 -22.40 -28.39 -15.31
C GLN A 208 -22.12 -26.97 -14.80
N VAL A 209 -21.99 -26.82 -13.48
CA VAL A 209 -21.56 -25.56 -12.86
C VAL A 209 -20.24 -25.80 -12.14
N THR A 210 -19.28 -24.91 -12.39
CA THR A 210 -17.98 -24.93 -11.72
C THR A 210 -17.78 -23.62 -10.98
N LEU A 211 -17.46 -23.71 -9.69
CA LEU A 211 -17.01 -22.59 -8.87
C LEU A 211 -15.50 -22.68 -8.73
N THR A 212 -14.77 -21.63 -9.10
CA THR A 212 -13.31 -21.63 -8.99
C THR A 212 -12.88 -20.59 -7.96
N LEU A 213 -12.17 -21.02 -6.93
CA LEU A 213 -11.46 -20.11 -6.05
C LEU A 213 -10.25 -19.57 -6.82
N VAL A 214 -10.25 -18.27 -7.09
CA VAL A 214 -9.23 -17.61 -7.90
C VAL A 214 -8.06 -17.24 -7.00
N HIS A 215 -6.88 -17.77 -7.29
CA HIS A 215 -5.66 -17.41 -6.60
C HIS A 215 -5.16 -16.05 -7.13
N PRO A 216 -4.90 -15.06 -6.27
CA PRO A 216 -4.72 -13.66 -6.67
C PRO A 216 -3.44 -13.39 -7.48
N ALA A 217 -2.46 -14.29 -7.43
CA ALA A 217 -1.14 -14.09 -8.05
C ALA A 217 -0.70 -15.24 -8.98
N ASP A 218 -1.45 -16.34 -9.07
CA ASP A 218 -1.00 -17.56 -9.73
C ASP A 218 -2.18 -18.40 -10.20
N GLU A 219 -2.54 -18.26 -11.47
CA GLU A 219 -3.69 -18.95 -12.06
C GLU A 219 -3.59 -20.48 -12.01
N GLN A 220 -2.37 -21.03 -11.96
CA GLN A 220 -2.17 -22.49 -11.87
C GLN A 220 -2.56 -23.05 -10.49
N LYS A 221 -2.70 -22.18 -9.49
CA LYS A 221 -3.18 -22.53 -8.15
C LYS A 221 -4.68 -22.37 -7.98
N ASN A 222 -5.40 -21.95 -9.03
CA ASN A 222 -6.85 -21.87 -8.96
C ASN A 222 -7.45 -23.23 -8.54
N MET A 223 -8.40 -23.19 -7.61
CA MET A 223 -9.06 -24.40 -7.11
C MET A 223 -10.46 -24.50 -7.67
N SER A 224 -10.68 -25.46 -8.57
CA SER A 224 -11.98 -25.71 -9.19
C SER A 224 -12.83 -26.62 -8.30
N LEU A 225 -14.08 -26.23 -8.07
CA LEU A 225 -15.06 -26.91 -7.24
C LEU A 225 -16.32 -27.17 -8.08
N HIS A 226 -16.54 -28.43 -8.45
CA HIS A 226 -17.71 -28.80 -9.23
C HIS A 226 -18.96 -28.84 -8.36
N VAL A 227 -19.98 -28.08 -8.74
CA VAL A 227 -21.27 -28.08 -8.05
C VAL A 227 -22.00 -29.37 -8.39
N SER A 228 -22.56 -30.03 -7.36
CA SER A 228 -23.36 -31.24 -7.55
C SER A 228 -24.75 -30.87 -8.08
N VAL A 229 -24.98 -31.13 -9.36
CA VAL A 229 -26.28 -30.96 -10.02
C VAL A 229 -27.05 -32.28 -9.93
N PRO A 230 -28.25 -32.31 -9.33
CA PRO A 230 -29.02 -33.55 -9.22
C PRO A 230 -29.49 -34.08 -10.58
N GLU A 231 -29.44 -35.40 -10.77
CA GLU A 231 -29.94 -36.05 -11.99
C GLU A 231 -31.48 -36.15 -12.02
N ASP A 232 -32.11 -36.31 -10.85
CA ASP A 232 -33.56 -36.45 -10.69
C ASP A 232 -34.26 -35.08 -10.77
N LYS A 233 -34.58 -34.72 -12.01
CA LYS A 233 -35.21 -33.45 -12.41
C LYS A 233 -36.58 -33.18 -11.77
N GLU A 234 -37.32 -34.22 -11.40
CA GLU A 234 -38.66 -34.08 -10.81
C GLU A 234 -38.60 -33.89 -9.30
N ARG A 235 -37.62 -34.50 -8.64
CA ARG A 235 -37.50 -34.50 -7.18
C ARG A 235 -36.87 -33.24 -6.59
N PHE A 236 -35.92 -32.62 -7.29
CA PHE A 236 -35.10 -31.56 -6.70
C PHE A 236 -35.51 -30.16 -7.19
N ASP A 237 -36.03 -29.35 -6.28
CA ASP A 237 -36.47 -27.97 -6.61
C ASP A 237 -35.31 -27.01 -6.90
N CYS A 238 -34.07 -27.35 -6.50
CA CYS A 238 -32.90 -26.49 -6.74
C CYS A 238 -32.60 -26.24 -8.23
N ILE A 239 -33.02 -27.16 -9.10
CA ILE A 239 -32.81 -27.10 -10.56
C ILE A 239 -34.09 -26.78 -11.33
N LYS A 240 -35.24 -26.59 -10.66
CA LYS A 240 -36.48 -26.20 -11.35
C LYS A 240 -36.48 -24.71 -11.67
N LYS A 241 -37.38 -24.29 -12.55
CA LYS A 241 -37.58 -22.86 -12.81
C LYS A 241 -37.96 -22.14 -11.51
N PRO A 242 -37.23 -21.08 -11.11
CA PRO A 242 -37.55 -20.31 -9.91
C PRO A 242 -38.96 -19.74 -9.96
N SER A 243 -39.60 -19.61 -8.79
CA SER A 243 -40.84 -18.86 -8.68
C SER A 243 -40.58 -17.35 -8.87
N PRO A 244 -41.57 -16.56 -9.33
CA PRO A 244 -41.36 -15.14 -9.71
C PRO A 244 -40.69 -14.26 -8.65
N ASP A 245 -40.91 -14.55 -7.36
CA ASP A 245 -40.34 -13.81 -6.24
C ASP A 245 -39.39 -14.66 -5.38
N GLY A 246 -39.01 -15.83 -5.88
CA GLY A 246 -38.28 -16.84 -5.13
C GLY A 246 -36.82 -17.02 -5.55
N VAL A 247 -36.07 -17.61 -4.63
CA VAL A 247 -34.77 -18.21 -4.87
C VAL A 247 -34.87 -19.72 -4.66
N ASN A 248 -34.23 -20.47 -5.53
CA ASN A 248 -34.11 -21.91 -5.38
C ASN A 248 -33.20 -22.26 -4.20
N VAL A 249 -33.32 -23.51 -3.73
CA VAL A 249 -32.36 -24.08 -2.78
C VAL A 249 -30.97 -24.13 -3.42
N ALA A 250 -29.93 -23.80 -2.66
CA ALA A 250 -28.56 -23.77 -3.14
C ALA A 250 -28.08 -25.17 -3.57
N MET A 251 -27.57 -25.27 -4.80
CA MET A 251 -26.73 -26.39 -5.23
C MET A 251 -25.33 -26.18 -4.68
N ARG A 252 -24.77 -27.19 -4.00
CA ARG A 252 -23.51 -27.04 -3.26
C ARG A 252 -22.33 -27.61 -4.02
N ALA A 253 -21.19 -26.94 -3.86
CA ALA A 253 -19.89 -27.51 -4.14
C ALA A 253 -19.32 -28.20 -2.87
N PRO A 254 -18.29 -29.04 -3.00
CA PRO A 254 -17.59 -29.62 -1.85
C PRO A 254 -17.09 -28.53 -0.88
N PRO A 255 -17.18 -28.73 0.45
CA PRO A 255 -16.67 -27.79 1.42
C PRO A 255 -15.15 -27.69 1.34
N VAL A 256 -14.60 -26.49 1.54
CA VAL A 256 -13.15 -26.25 1.57
C VAL A 256 -12.73 -25.89 2.98
N ALA A 257 -11.69 -26.57 3.49
CA ALA A 257 -11.16 -26.28 4.81
C ALA A 257 -10.59 -24.85 4.83
N TRP A 258 -11.01 -24.05 5.81
CA TRP A 258 -10.59 -22.65 5.90
C TRP A 258 -9.06 -22.51 6.00
N LYS A 259 -8.42 -23.39 6.78
CA LYS A 259 -6.97 -23.43 6.94
C LYS A 259 -6.24 -23.60 5.61
N GLN A 260 -6.82 -24.33 4.66
CA GLN A 260 -6.24 -24.50 3.32
C GLN A 260 -6.26 -23.19 2.52
N LEU A 261 -7.33 -22.40 2.64
CA LEU A 261 -7.46 -21.10 1.96
C LEU A 261 -6.40 -20.10 2.45
N GLU A 262 -6.19 -20.03 3.77
CA GLU A 262 -5.18 -19.18 4.39
C GLU A 262 -3.76 -19.60 4.00
N LEU A 263 -3.42 -20.89 4.18
CA LEU A 263 -2.07 -21.38 3.94
C LEU A 263 -1.67 -21.36 2.46
N SER A 264 -2.64 -21.51 1.56
CA SER A 264 -2.39 -21.56 0.12
C SER A 264 -2.46 -20.19 -0.56
N GLY A 265 -2.69 -19.09 0.19
CA GLY A 265 -2.60 -17.73 -0.33
C GLY A 265 -3.81 -17.26 -1.16
N PHE A 266 -4.97 -17.88 -1.01
CA PHE A 266 -6.19 -17.46 -1.74
C PHE A 266 -6.79 -16.15 -1.23
N ILE A 267 -6.48 -15.77 0.01
CA ILE A 267 -7.00 -14.56 0.64
C ILE A 267 -5.99 -13.44 0.42
N ALA A 268 -6.38 -12.41 -0.33
CA ALA A 268 -5.59 -11.19 -0.52
C ALA A 268 -6.42 -9.97 -0.13
N ASN A 269 -5.82 -9.05 0.62
CA ASN A 269 -6.48 -7.82 1.08
C ASN A 269 -7.84 -8.10 1.76
N ASP A 270 -7.87 -9.08 2.66
CA ASP A 270 -9.09 -9.51 3.37
C ASP A 270 -10.25 -9.89 2.44
N SER A 271 -9.92 -10.39 1.24
CA SER A 271 -10.88 -10.70 0.19
C SER A 271 -10.59 -12.06 -0.43
N LEU A 272 -11.64 -12.80 -0.79
CA LEU A 272 -11.58 -14.05 -1.54
C LEU A 272 -12.36 -13.91 -2.85
N CYS A 273 -11.72 -14.21 -3.97
CA CYS A 273 -12.33 -14.13 -5.30
C CYS A 273 -12.79 -15.51 -5.78
N ILE A 274 -13.98 -15.56 -6.36
CA ILE A 274 -14.65 -16.75 -6.85
C ILE A 274 -15.08 -16.47 -8.29
N SER A 275 -14.76 -17.35 -9.23
CA SER A 275 -15.40 -17.35 -10.55
C SER A 275 -16.47 -18.44 -10.63
N VAL A 276 -17.51 -18.18 -11.41
CA VAL A 276 -18.63 -19.09 -11.68
C VAL A 276 -18.69 -19.33 -13.17
N GLU A 277 -18.76 -20.60 -13.57
CA GLU A 277 -18.77 -21.00 -14.98
C GLU A 277 -19.85 -22.05 -15.24
N MET A 278 -20.44 -21.99 -16.44
CA MET A 278 -21.45 -22.94 -16.92
C MET A 278 -21.03 -23.55 -18.25
N GLU A 279 -21.11 -24.88 -18.33
CA GLU A 279 -20.81 -25.67 -19.54
C GLU A 279 -22.07 -26.26 -20.16
#